data_AF-A0A5C0YMH8-F1
#
_entry.id   AF-A0A5C0YMH8-F1
#
_cell.length_a   1.000
_cell.length_b   1.000
_cell.length_c   1.000
_cell.angle_alpha   90.00
_cell.angle_beta   90.00
_cell.angle_gamma   90.00
#
_symmetry.space_group_name_H-M   'P 1'
#
loop_
_entity.id
_entity.type
_entity.pdbx_description
1 polymer ?
#
loop_
_entity_poly.entity_id
_entity_poly.type
_entity_poly.pdbx_seq_one_letter_code
_entity_poly.pdbx_strand_id
1 'polypeptide(L)' 'MPNNETRRGYPLPHPENIAVQDVVRIRKAVEKIDEDMSERESKYNDLQKAFERLNFENFLNFWSNNR' A
#
# COMPACT_ATOMS: atom_id res chain seq x y z
N MET A 1 41.52 7.59 -16.09
CA MET A 1 40.42 6.60 -16.22
C MET A 1 39.12 7.29 -15.85
N PRO A 2 37.98 7.00 -16.51
CA PRO A 2 36.71 7.59 -16.12
C PRO A 2 36.34 7.06 -14.73
N ASN A 3 35.90 7.96 -13.85
CA ASN A 3 35.53 7.61 -12.48
C ASN A 3 34.17 6.89 -12.52
N ASN A 4 34.18 5.55 -12.47
CA ASN A 4 32.98 4.70 -12.60
C ASN A 4 32.13 4.60 -11.31
N GLU A 5 32.35 5.51 -10.38
CA GLU A 5 31.70 5.54 -9.08
C GLU A 5 30.95 6.86 -8.87
N THR A 6 29.83 6.77 -8.18
CA THR A 6 29.13 7.95 -7.63
C THR A 6 30.04 8.64 -6.61
N ARG A 7 29.76 9.91 -6.28
CA ARG A 7 30.48 10.64 -5.21
C ARG A 7 30.48 9.96 -3.84
N ARG A 8 29.65 8.91 -3.66
CA ARG A 8 29.54 8.08 -2.46
C ARG A 8 30.17 6.68 -2.60
N GLY A 9 30.85 6.39 -3.72
CA GLY A 9 31.56 5.12 -3.95
C GLY A 9 30.70 3.99 -4.54
N TYR A 10 29.42 4.22 -4.84
CA TYR A 10 28.60 3.19 -5.50
C TYR A 10 28.90 3.13 -7.00
N PRO A 11 28.98 1.92 -7.60
CA PRO A 11 29.23 1.77 -9.03
C PRO A 11 28.10 2.41 -9.84
N LEU A 12 28.46 3.20 -10.85
CA LEU A 12 27.50 3.74 -11.81
C LEU A 12 26.93 2.58 -12.65
N PRO A 13 25.63 2.59 -12.98
CA PRO A 13 25.04 1.53 -13.81
C PRO A 13 25.74 1.49 -15.17
N HIS A 14 26.51 0.43 -15.41
CA HIS A 14 27.24 0.22 -16.67
C HIS A 14 26.23 -0.10 -17.80
N PRO A 15 26.50 0.20 -19.07
CA PRO A 15 25.62 -0.17 -20.19
C PRO A 15 25.29 -1.68 -20.29
N GLU A 16 26.05 -2.56 -19.62
CA GLU A 16 25.82 -4.00 -19.54
C GLU A 16 24.99 -4.42 -18.30
N ASN A 17 24.29 -3.51 -17.63
CA ASN A 17 23.61 -3.79 -16.38
C ASN A 17 22.34 -4.66 -16.60
N ILE A 18 22.55 -5.98 -16.72
CA ILE A 18 21.55 -7.02 -17.02
C ILE A 18 20.32 -6.92 -16.07
N ALA A 19 20.52 -6.41 -14.85
CA ALA A 19 19.48 -6.30 -13.83
C ALA A 19 18.67 -4.98 -13.85
N VAL A 20 18.97 -3.99 -14.71
CA VAL A 20 18.23 -2.71 -14.74
C VAL A 20 16.75 -2.93 -15.04
N GLN A 21 16.44 -3.87 -15.92
CA GLN A 21 15.04 -4.23 -16.20
C GLN A 21 14.36 -4.86 -14.98
N ASP A 22 15.09 -5.69 -14.23
CA ASP A 22 14.53 -6.36 -13.05
C ASP A 22 14.31 -5.39 -11.90
N VAL A 23 15.19 -4.42 -11.68
CA VAL A 23 14.98 -3.34 -10.69
C VAL A 23 13.74 -2.50 -11.04
N VAL A 24 13.54 -2.19 -12.33
CA VAL A 24 12.34 -1.47 -12.79
C VAL A 24 11.08 -2.32 -12.61
N ARG A 25 11.14 -3.63 -12.89
CA ARG A 25 10.02 -4.56 -12.67
C ARG A 25 9.65 -4.68 -11.19
N ILE A 26 10.65 -4.84 -10.32
CA ILE A 26 10.47 -4.92 -8.88
C ILE A 26 9.83 -3.63 -8.36
N ARG A 27 10.34 -2.46 -8.78
CA ARG A 27 9.75 -1.17 -8.40
C ARG A 27 8.27 -1.08 -8.78
N LYS A 28 7.93 -1.38 -10.04
CA LYS A 28 6.54 -1.33 -10.51
C LYS A 28 5.64 -2.32 -9.77
N ALA A 29 6.15 -3.50 -9.43
CA ALA A 29 5.39 -4.48 -8.66
C ALA A 29 5.11 -3.98 -7.25
N VAL A 30 6.09 -3.34 -6.59
CA VAL A 30 5.91 -2.75 -5.26
C VAL A 30 4.90 -1.59 -5.31
N GLU A 31 5.00 -0.70 -6.30
CA GLU A 31 4.04 0.41 -6.49
C GLU A 31 2.60 -0.13 -6.62
N LYS A 32 2.39 -1.19 -7.41
CA LYS A 32 1.07 -1.80 -7.57
C LYS A 32 0.55 -2.47 -6.29
N ILE A 33 1.43 -3.11 -5.52
CA ILE A 33 1.05 -3.72 -4.23
C ILE A 33 0.58 -2.63 -3.27
N ASP A 34 1.28 -1.49 -3.24
CA ASP A 34 0.94 -0.35 -2.37
C ASP A 34 -0.43 0.26 -2.73
N GLU A 35 -0.70 0.42 -4.04
CA GLU A 35 -2.02 0.84 -4.54
C GLU A 35 -3.12 -0.15 -4.13
N ASP A 36 -2.91 -1.46 -4.35
CA ASP A 36 -3.87 -2.51 -4.00
C ASP A 36 -4.12 -2.57 -2.48
N MET A 37 -3.09 -2.35 -1.65
CA MET A 37 -3.22 -2.30 -0.19
C MET A 37 -4.03 -1.08 0.26
N SER A 38 -3.71 0.09 -0.29
CA SER A 38 -4.41 1.34 0.03
C SER A 38 -5.92 1.26 -0.29
N GLU A 39 -6.28 0.66 -1.42
CA GLU A 39 -7.69 0.42 -1.76
C GLU A 39 -8.40 -0.51 -0.78
N ARG A 40 -7.72 -1.59 -0.34
CA ARG A 40 -8.29 -2.55 0.61
C ARG A 40 -8.49 -1.92 1.98
N GLU A 41 -7.54 -1.12 2.45
CA GLU A 41 -7.65 -0.39 3.71
C GLU A 41 -8.84 0.58 3.69
N SER A 42 -9.04 1.32 2.59
CA SER A 42 -10.21 2.20 2.45
C SER A 42 -11.52 1.41 2.54
N LYS A 43 -11.65 0.31 1.78
CA LYS A 43 -12.86 -0.54 1.79
C LYS A 43 -13.12 -1.14 3.17
N TYR A 44 -12.06 -1.57 3.86
CA TYR A 44 -12.16 -2.10 5.22
C TYR A 44 -12.67 -1.03 6.20
N ASN A 45 -12.11 0.19 6.15
CA ASN A 45 -12.53 1.29 7.02
C ASN A 45 -14.01 1.66 6.80
N ASP A 46 -14.48 1.65 5.56
CA ASP A 46 -15.89 1.94 5.24
C ASP A 46 -16.81 0.83 5.78
N LEU A 47 -16.43 -0.43 5.60
CA LEU A 47 -17.16 -1.59 6.15
C LEU A 47 -17.21 -1.55 7.67
N GLN A 48 -16.09 -1.21 8.32
CA GLN A 48 -16.01 -1.11 9.78
C GLN A 48 -16.97 -0.03 10.30
N LYS A 49 -16.96 1.16 9.69
CA LYS A 49 -17.90 2.24 10.06
C LYS A 49 -19.35 1.84 9.88
N ALA A 50 -19.68 1.16 8.77
CA ALA A 50 -21.03 0.67 8.52
C ALA A 50 -21.46 -0.36 9.58
N PHE A 51 -20.57 -1.28 9.95
CA PHE A 51 -20.83 -2.27 10.99
C PHE A 51 -21.03 -1.63 12.38
N GLU A 52 -20.17 -0.68 12.77
CA GLU A 52 -20.30 0.07 14.01
C GLU A 52 -21.64 0.82 14.08
N ARG A 53 -22.04 1.46 12.97
CA ARG A 53 -23.34 2.12 12.87
C ARG A 53 -24.51 1.15 13.04
N LEU A 54 -24.49 0.01 12.35
CA LEU A 54 -25.53 -1.01 12.45
C LEU A 54 -25.66 -1.55 13.89
N ASN A 55 -24.52 -1.80 14.56
CA ASN A 55 -24.53 -2.23 15.95
C ASN A 55 -25.13 -1.18 16.88
N PHE A 56 -24.81 0.09 16.67
CA PHE A 56 -25.37 1.18 17.45
C PHE A 56 -26.88 1.34 17.24
N GLU A 57 -27.35 1.28 15.99
CA GLU A 57 -28.78 1.32 15.67
C GLU A 57 -29.53 0.13 16.30
N ASN A 58 -28.95 -1.07 16.23
CA ASN A 58 -29.51 -2.25 16.89
C ASN A 58 -29.58 -2.09 18.41
N PHE A 59 -28.53 -1.54 19.03
CA PHE A 59 -28.51 -1.24 20.46
C PHE A 59 -29.63 -0.26 20.85
N LEU A 60 -29.81 0.84 20.10
CA LEU A 60 -30.87 1.81 20.37
C LEU A 60 -32.26 1.19 20.21
N ASN A 61 -32.47 0.38 19.18
CA ASN A 61 -33.73 -0.33 18.95
C ASN A 61 -34.05 -1.28 20.11
N PHE A 62 -33.06 -2.04 20.58
CA PHE A 62 -33.22 -2.89 21.75
C PHE A 62 -33.61 -2.08 22.99
N TRP A 63 -32.96 -0.95 23.24
CA TRP A 63 -33.26 -0.12 24.40
C TRP A 63 -34.64 0.54 24.31
N SER A 64 -35.04 1.01 23.12
CA SER A 64 -36.36 1.59 22.89
C SER A 64 -37.49 0.58 23.05
N ASN A 65 -37.27 -0.69 22.66
CA ASN A 65 -38.29 -1.75 22.73
C ASN A 65 -38.44 -2.37 24.13
N ASN A 66 -37.48 -2.16 25.03
CA ASN A 66 -37.52 -2.66 26.41
C ASN A 66 -38.01 -1.59 27.41
N ARG A 67 -38.66 -0.53 26.93
CA ARG A 67 -39.19 0.58 27.72
C ARG A 67 -40.68 0.73 27.49
#